data_AF-A0A950JE02-F1
#
_entry.id   AF-A0A950JE02-F1
#
_cell.length_a   1.000
_cell.length_b   1.000
_cell.length_c   1.000
_cell.angle_alpha   90.00
_cell.angle_beta   90.00
_cell.angle_gamma   90.00
#
_symmetry.space_group_name_H-M   'P 1'
#
loop_
_entity.id
_entity.type
_entity.pdbx_description
1 polymer ?
#
loop_
_entity_poly.entity_id
_entity_poly.type
_entity_poly.pdbx_seq_one_letter_code
_entity_poly.pdbx_strand_id
1 'polypeptide(L)'
;MKIESEKHRMDVHRADLSGSKFDDVNLSGSDFHNINMSGCSFDDLNMSGWRVHNVNLAGLRVDKANLAGAAIANARLDGATIDGIAVTDLLAYWRAGHGTKCA
;
A
#
# COMPACT_ATOMS: atom_id res chain seq x y z
N MET A 1 -8.50 1.53 14.28
CA MET A 1 -8.15 2.96 14.29
C MET A 1 -8.82 3.58 13.07
N LYS A 2 -9.59 4.67 13.23
CA LYS A 2 -10.24 5.38 12.11
C LYS A 2 -9.51 6.72 11.99
N ILE A 3 -8.83 6.94 10.87
CA ILE A 3 -8.16 8.22 10.58
C ILE A 3 -9.08 8.94 9.60
N GLU A 4 -9.57 10.12 9.95
CA GLU A 4 -10.40 10.97 9.09
C GLU A 4 -9.77 12.38 9.00
N SER A 5 -9.67 12.90 7.78
CA SER A 5 -9.49 14.32 7.40
C SER A 5 -8.29 15.15 7.92
N GLU A 6 -7.18 14.57 8.37
CA GLU A 6 -6.02 15.36 8.82
C GLU A 6 -4.80 15.20 7.89
N LYS A 7 -4.38 16.32 7.29
CA LYS A 7 -3.31 16.47 6.28
C LYS A 7 -1.91 16.38 6.92
N HIS A 8 -1.56 15.24 7.49
CA HIS A 8 -0.24 15.04 8.09
C HIS A 8 0.50 13.92 7.38
N ARG A 9 1.71 14.23 6.88
CA ARG A 9 2.69 13.21 6.49
C ARG A 9 2.91 12.32 7.70
N MET A 10 2.45 11.09 7.63
CA MET A 10 2.57 10.16 8.74
C MET A 10 3.94 9.49 8.66
N ASP A 11 4.65 9.51 9.78
CA ASP A 11 5.84 8.70 9.96
C ASP A 11 5.52 7.64 10.99
N VAL A 12 5.29 6.41 10.53
CA VAL A 12 4.82 5.32 11.37
C VAL A 12 5.90 4.24 11.41
N HIS A 13 6.21 3.80 12.62
CA HIS A 13 7.24 2.79 12.86
C HIS A 13 6.72 1.73 13.82
N ARG A 14 6.95 0.45 13.49
CA ARG A 14 6.72 -0.68 14.42
C ARG A 14 5.30 -0.74 14.99
N ALA A 15 4.31 -0.43 14.14
CA ALA A 15 2.90 -0.41 14.51
C ALA A 15 2.15 -1.62 13.94
N ASP A 16 1.10 -2.05 14.63
CA ASP A 16 0.09 -2.97 14.10
C ASP A 16 -1.17 -2.20 13.75
N LEU A 17 -1.47 -2.15 12.45
CA LEU A 17 -2.65 -1.53 11.86
C LEU A 17 -3.56 -2.59 11.22
N SER A 18 -3.28 -3.88 11.40
CA SER A 18 -4.00 -4.96 10.72
C SER A 18 -5.53 -4.86 10.89
N GLY A 19 -6.24 -5.16 9.80
CA GLY A 19 -7.70 -5.07 9.73
C GLY A 19 -8.28 -3.66 9.83
N SER A 20 -7.45 -2.60 9.83
CA SER A 20 -7.95 -1.22 9.89
C SER A 20 -8.58 -0.80 8.57
N LYS A 21 -9.61 0.07 8.67
CA LYS A 21 -10.25 0.71 7.53
C LYS A 21 -9.82 2.17 7.45
N PHE A 22 -9.43 2.60 6.26
CA PHE A 22 -9.11 3.97 5.91
C PHE A 22 -10.02 4.37 4.75
N ASP A 23 -10.66 5.51 4.89
CA ASP A 23 -11.75 5.98 4.03
C ASP A 23 -11.56 7.49 3.91
N ASP A 24 -11.39 8.01 2.68
CA ASP A 24 -11.15 9.44 2.42
C ASP A 24 -9.95 10.01 3.23
N VAL A 25 -8.78 9.36 3.07
CA VAL A 25 -7.55 9.72 3.80
C VAL A 25 -6.45 10.17 2.85
N ASN A 26 -5.79 11.27 3.22
CA ASN A 26 -4.58 11.72 2.54
C ASN A 26 -3.32 11.21 3.26
N LEU A 27 -2.68 10.20 2.68
CA LEU A 27 -1.39 9.63 3.10
C LEU A 27 -0.22 10.09 2.20
N SER A 28 -0.41 11.14 1.38
CA SER A 28 0.62 11.58 0.43
C SER A 28 1.95 11.90 1.12
N GLY A 29 3.03 11.38 0.53
CA GLY A 29 4.40 11.53 1.02
C GLY A 29 4.69 10.85 2.36
N SER A 30 3.78 10.04 2.92
CA SER A 30 3.98 9.38 4.21
C SER A 30 4.97 8.23 4.12
N ASP A 31 5.68 7.98 5.23
CA ASP A 31 6.75 6.99 5.32
C ASP A 31 6.41 5.95 6.41
N PHE A 32 6.41 4.67 6.04
CA PHE A 32 5.89 3.57 6.87
C PHE A 32 6.94 2.46 6.94
N HIS A 33 7.44 2.16 8.14
CA HIS A 33 8.55 1.23 8.33
C HIS A 33 8.25 0.16 9.40
N ASN A 34 8.45 -1.12 9.05
CA ASN A 34 8.24 -2.25 9.98
C ASN A 34 6.80 -2.32 10.52
N ILE A 35 5.79 -2.22 9.64
CA ILE A 35 4.38 -2.15 10.04
C ILE A 35 3.62 -3.38 9.58
N ASN A 36 2.64 -3.79 10.39
CA ASN A 36 1.62 -4.75 9.97
C ASN A 36 0.36 -4.03 9.48
N MET A 37 0.00 -4.18 8.20
CA MET A 37 -1.23 -3.68 7.58
C MET A 37 -2.02 -4.81 6.90
N SER A 38 -1.86 -6.05 7.39
CA SER A 38 -2.58 -7.18 6.80
C SER A 38 -4.09 -7.03 6.98
N GLY A 39 -4.85 -7.32 5.91
CA GLY A 39 -6.30 -7.25 5.91
C GLY A 39 -6.88 -5.84 5.97
N CYS A 40 -6.06 -4.80 5.82
CA CYS A 40 -6.56 -3.42 5.77
C CYS A 40 -7.41 -3.16 4.51
N SER A 41 -8.28 -2.17 4.59
CA SER A 41 -9.08 -1.68 3.46
C SER A 41 -8.92 -0.17 3.33
N PHE A 42 -8.52 0.27 2.13
CA PHE A 42 -8.30 1.66 1.75
C PHE A 42 -9.28 1.99 0.63
N ASP A 43 -10.26 2.88 0.87
CA ASP A 43 -11.17 3.40 -0.16
C ASP A 43 -11.04 4.92 -0.27
N ASP A 44 -10.81 5.42 -1.49
CA ASP A 44 -10.65 6.85 -1.79
C ASP A 44 -9.47 7.49 -1.05
N LEU A 45 -8.26 6.96 -1.26
CA LEU A 45 -7.04 7.47 -0.61
C LEU A 45 -6.11 8.20 -1.58
N ASN A 46 -5.49 9.27 -1.09
CA ASN A 46 -4.31 9.84 -1.73
C ASN A 46 -3.04 9.27 -1.11
N MET A 47 -2.34 8.39 -1.83
CA MET A 47 -1.09 7.75 -1.42
C MET A 47 0.07 8.15 -2.34
N SER A 48 -0.03 9.32 -2.97
CA SER A 48 1.02 9.81 -3.87
C SER A 48 2.33 10.01 -3.11
N GLY A 49 3.43 9.48 -3.64
CA GLY A 49 4.74 9.51 -2.98
C GLY A 49 4.84 8.72 -1.68
N TRP A 50 3.87 7.86 -1.35
CA TRP A 50 3.89 7.01 -0.16
C TRP A 50 5.06 6.03 -0.22
N ARG A 51 5.87 5.94 0.84
CA ARG A 51 6.97 4.98 0.91
C ARG A 51 6.74 4.00 2.03
N VAL A 52 6.75 2.72 1.69
CA VAL A 52 6.66 1.65 2.68
C VAL A 52 7.83 0.70 2.54
N HIS A 53 8.42 0.35 3.68
CA HIS A 53 9.56 -0.55 3.76
C HIS A 53 9.37 -1.57 4.87
N ASN A 54 9.64 -2.84 4.56
CA ASN A 54 9.49 -3.96 5.49
C ASN A 54 8.09 -4.03 6.09
N VAL A 55 7.08 -4.24 5.25
CA VAL A 55 5.67 -4.11 5.61
C VAL A 55 4.88 -5.37 5.27
N ASN A 56 3.93 -5.72 6.12
CA ASN A 56 2.98 -6.80 5.81
C ASN A 56 1.68 -6.21 5.25
N LEU A 57 1.45 -6.37 3.94
CA LEU A 57 0.25 -5.92 3.23
C LEU A 57 -0.64 -7.11 2.80
N ALA A 58 -0.47 -8.29 3.42
CA ALA A 58 -1.22 -9.47 3.04
C ALA A 58 -2.74 -9.25 3.19
N GLY A 59 -3.52 -9.50 2.15
CA GLY A 59 -4.96 -9.27 2.11
C GLY A 59 -5.37 -7.79 2.11
N LEU A 60 -4.45 -6.87 1.88
CA LEU A 60 -4.76 -5.44 1.71
C LEU A 60 -5.70 -5.25 0.53
N ARG A 61 -6.77 -4.47 0.72
CA ARG A 61 -7.64 -4.02 -0.37
C ARG A 61 -7.49 -2.52 -0.56
N VAL A 62 -7.13 -2.11 -1.76
CA VAL A 62 -7.03 -0.71 -2.15
C VAL A 62 -8.00 -0.47 -3.30
N ASP A 63 -8.92 0.46 -3.12
CA ASP A 63 -9.91 0.85 -4.11
C ASP A 63 -9.91 2.37 -4.26
N LYS A 64 -9.95 2.86 -5.51
CA LYS A 64 -9.96 4.29 -5.85
C LYS A 64 -8.80 5.09 -5.25
N ALA A 65 -7.58 4.54 -5.25
CA ALA A 65 -6.42 5.20 -4.66
C ALA A 65 -5.50 5.87 -5.68
N ASN A 66 -4.95 7.03 -5.32
CA ASN A 66 -3.83 7.64 -6.04
C ASN A 66 -2.50 7.09 -5.52
N LEU A 67 -1.84 6.21 -6.29
CA LEU A 67 -0.55 5.62 -5.97
C LEU A 67 0.63 6.25 -6.74
N ALA A 68 0.45 7.45 -7.32
CA ALA A 68 1.48 8.10 -8.13
C ALA A 68 2.79 8.30 -7.34
N GLY A 69 3.88 7.71 -7.83
CA GLY A 69 5.20 7.80 -7.17
C GLY A 69 5.30 7.04 -5.84
N ALA A 70 4.32 6.18 -5.50
CA ALA A 70 4.42 5.32 -4.34
C ALA A 70 5.55 4.29 -4.52
N ALA A 71 6.28 4.02 -3.45
CA ALA A 71 7.37 3.07 -3.41
C ALA A 71 7.08 2.00 -2.34
N ILE A 72 6.95 0.75 -2.80
CA ILE A 72 6.68 -0.40 -1.93
C ILE A 72 7.90 -1.34 -2.02
N ALA A 73 8.63 -1.49 -0.92
CA ALA A 73 9.83 -2.33 -0.86
C ALA A 73 9.76 -3.32 0.31
N ASN A 74 10.28 -4.53 0.11
CA ASN A 74 10.30 -5.59 1.12
C ASN A 74 8.92 -5.83 1.75
N ALA A 75 7.89 -5.91 0.91
CA ALA A 75 6.51 -6.05 1.35
C ALA A 75 5.98 -7.48 1.13
N ARG A 76 5.19 -7.97 2.09
CA ARG A 76 4.38 -9.18 1.89
C ARG A 76 3.05 -8.78 1.24
N LEU A 77 2.76 -9.30 0.04
CA LEU A 77 1.64 -8.87 -0.82
C LEU A 77 0.61 -9.98 -1.08
N ASP A 78 0.67 -11.10 -0.35
CA ASP A 78 -0.23 -12.24 -0.55
C ASP A 78 -1.70 -11.82 -0.46
N GLY A 79 -2.46 -12.02 -1.53
CA GLY A 79 -3.87 -11.65 -1.59
C GLY A 79 -4.17 -10.14 -1.57
N ALA A 80 -3.15 -9.29 -1.75
CA ALA A 80 -3.36 -7.85 -1.87
C ALA A 80 -3.99 -7.50 -3.22
N THR A 81 -4.93 -6.56 -3.23
CA THR A 81 -5.65 -6.11 -4.44
C THR A 81 -5.61 -4.59 -4.60
N ILE A 82 -5.48 -4.13 -5.84
CA ILE A 82 -5.64 -2.72 -6.24
C ILE A 82 -6.77 -2.68 -7.28
N ASP A 83 -7.83 -1.93 -6.99
CA ASP A 83 -9.06 -1.85 -7.78
C ASP A 83 -9.61 -3.25 -8.16
N GLY A 84 -9.60 -4.16 -7.18
CA GLY A 84 -10.01 -5.55 -7.36
C GLY A 84 -9.02 -6.46 -8.12
N ILE A 85 -7.92 -5.94 -8.65
CA ILE A 85 -6.90 -6.72 -9.36
C ILE A 85 -5.82 -7.17 -8.38
N ALA A 86 -5.48 -8.46 -8.40
CA ALA A 86 -4.40 -8.98 -7.56
C ALA A 86 -3.06 -8.31 -7.92
N VAL A 87 -2.35 -7.82 -6.90
CA VAL A 87 -1.05 -7.17 -7.10
C VAL A 87 -0.03 -8.13 -7.73
N THR A 88 -0.14 -9.42 -7.41
CA THR A 88 0.67 -10.47 -8.05
C THR A 88 0.49 -10.50 -9.56
N ASP A 89 -0.73 -10.31 -10.05
CA ASP A 89 -1.06 -10.35 -11.48
C ASP A 89 -0.58 -9.09 -12.18
N LEU A 90 -0.74 -7.93 -11.54
CA LEU A 90 -0.17 -6.66 -12.03
C LEU A 90 1.36 -6.76 -12.17
N LEU A 91 2.04 -7.32 -11.16
CA LEU A 91 3.49 -7.53 -11.20
C LEU A 91 3.90 -8.55 -12.26
N ALA A 92 3.15 -9.64 -12.41
CA ALA A 92 3.39 -10.64 -13.44
C ALA A 92 3.25 -10.03 -14.85
N TYR A 93 2.18 -9.27 -15.08
CA TYR A 93 1.93 -8.55 -16.33
C TYR A 93 3.05 -7.55 -16.62
N TRP A 94 3.44 -6.75 -15.64
CA TRP A 94 4.54 -5.79 -15.79
C TRP A 94 5.85 -6.48 -16.14
N ARG A 95 6.21 -7.57 -15.44
CA ARG A 95 7.42 -8.36 -15.69
C ARG A 95 7.42 -9.01 -17.08
N ALA A 96 6.28 -9.50 -17.53
CA ALA A 96 6.14 -10.09 -18.87
C ALA A 96 6.36 -9.04 -19.97
N GLY A 97 5.91 -7.80 -19.78
CA GLY A 97 6.09 -6.71 -20.74
C GLY A 97 7.45 -6.00 -20.67
N HIS A 98 8.12 -6.04 -19.50
CA HIS A 98 9.35 -5.27 -19.26
C HIS A 98 10.62 -6.11 -19.17
N GLY A 99 10.57 -7.36 -19.64
CA GLY A 99 11.73 -8.24 -19.80
C GLY A 99 12.64 -8.20 -18.59
N THR A 100 12.40 -9.05 -17.60
CA THR A 100 13.38 -9.28 -16.52
C THR A 100 14.75 -9.49 -17.16
N LYS A 101 15.63 -8.49 -17.10
CA LYS A 101 17.06 -8.75 -17.14
C LYS A 101 17.30 -9.59 -15.91
N CYS A 102 17.27 -10.91 -16.09
CA CYS A 102 17.84 -11.85 -15.16
C CYS A 102 19.23 -11.30 -14.79
N ALA A 103 19.39 -10.96 -13.52
CA ALA A 103 20.70 -10.92 -12.90
C ALA A 103 21.03 -12.34 -12.44
#